data_AF-A0A7K2ALU3-F1
#
_entry.id   AF-A0A7K2ALU3-F1
#
_cell.length_a   1.000
_cell.length_b   1.000
_cell.length_c   1.000
_cell.angle_alpha   90.00
_cell.angle_beta   90.00
_cell.angle_gamma   90.00
#
_symmetry.space_group_name_H-M   'P 1'
#
loop_
_entity.id
_entity.type
_entity.pdbx_description
1 polymer ?
#
loop_
_entity_poly.entity_id
_entity_poly.type
_entity_poly.pdbx_seq_one_letter_code
_entity_poly.pdbx_strand_id
1 'polypeptide(L)'
;MSGESASRKIDERIAELDDWRGEKLSEIRRMILTADPELVEEWKWMGTPTWSRGGVVAVANAHKDKVRITFAHGAELADPKRLFNTGLDGSTRRAIDLFEGDTIDAAAFGALVRQAVDYNATGPTRPVLLSGGNPQIKKADGDTPVQAYIAAMPGWKSEVGRRLDALIESTVPDVRKAVRWNSPFYGVEGQGWFLNCHVFTRHVKVTFLRGASLDPMPPLSGKDPDARWVNIGEGEFNEAQLETWIRQAAAIPGWPGFDTL
;
A
#
# COMPACT_ATOMS: atom_id res chain seq x y z
N MET A 1 27.44 -23.81 -24.45
CA MET A 1 26.50 -24.80 -23.90
C MET A 1 25.10 -24.22 -24.05
N SER A 2 24.33 -24.68 -25.03
CA SER A 2 22.93 -24.27 -25.17
C SER A 2 22.14 -24.96 -24.06
N GLY A 3 21.91 -24.24 -22.96
CA GLY A 3 21.04 -24.70 -21.90
C GLY A 3 19.65 -24.98 -22.46
N GLU A 4 19.08 -26.10 -22.06
CA GLU A 4 17.71 -26.48 -22.35
C GLU A 4 16.72 -25.36 -22.01
N SER A 5 15.81 -25.06 -22.93
CA SER A 5 14.80 -24.00 -22.75
C SER A 5 13.95 -24.29 -21.51
N ALA A 6 13.66 -23.28 -20.70
CA ALA A 6 12.84 -23.42 -19.50
C ALA A 6 11.50 -24.14 -19.76
N SER A 7 10.87 -23.85 -20.90
CA SER A 7 9.66 -24.51 -21.39
C SER A 7 9.77 -26.04 -21.41
N ARG A 8 10.89 -26.58 -21.93
CA ARG A 8 11.16 -28.03 -21.96
C ARG A 8 11.35 -28.60 -20.55
N LYS A 9 12.04 -27.90 -19.65
CA LYS A 9 12.19 -28.35 -18.26
C LYS A 9 10.85 -28.42 -17.52
N ILE A 10 9.94 -27.49 -17.84
CA ILE A 10 8.58 -27.51 -17.31
C ILE A 10 7.80 -28.70 -17.90
N ASP A 11 7.94 -29.00 -19.19
CA ASP A 11 7.34 -30.20 -19.81
C ASP A 11 7.84 -31.49 -19.13
N GLU A 12 9.15 -31.63 -18.92
CA GLU A 12 9.76 -32.77 -18.25
C GLU A 12 9.26 -32.91 -16.82
N ARG A 13 9.20 -31.81 -16.08
CA ARG A 13 8.70 -31.81 -14.70
C ARG A 13 7.24 -32.22 -14.60
N ILE A 14 6.41 -31.81 -15.56
CA ILE A 14 5.02 -32.24 -15.67
C ILE A 14 4.95 -33.74 -15.97
N ALA A 15 5.80 -34.24 -16.89
CA ALA A 15 5.82 -35.66 -17.26
C ALA A 15 6.35 -36.58 -16.15
N GLU A 16 7.26 -36.10 -15.30
CA GLU A 16 7.74 -36.81 -14.11
C GLU A 16 6.67 -36.99 -13.02
N LEU A 17 5.62 -36.16 -13.04
CA LEU A 17 4.49 -36.26 -12.13
C LEU A 17 3.44 -37.17 -12.79
N ASP A 18 3.54 -38.47 -12.52
CA ASP A 18 2.68 -39.53 -13.07
C ASP A 18 1.29 -39.62 -12.38
N ASP A 19 0.90 -38.58 -11.65
CA ASP A 19 -0.38 -38.45 -10.98
C ASP A 19 -1.09 -37.12 -11.31
N TRP A 20 -2.22 -36.86 -10.64
CA TRP A 20 -3.07 -35.68 -10.86
C TRP A 20 -2.33 -34.34 -10.75
N ARG A 21 -1.18 -34.29 -10.06
CA ARG A 21 -0.40 -33.05 -9.88
C ARG A 21 0.25 -32.61 -11.20
N GLY A 22 0.64 -33.54 -12.05
CA GLY A 22 1.18 -33.24 -13.39
C GLY A 22 0.12 -32.58 -14.27
N GLU A 23 -1.07 -33.16 -14.31
CA GLU A 23 -2.23 -32.59 -15.03
C GLU A 23 -2.60 -31.20 -14.50
N LYS A 24 -2.67 -31.04 -13.17
CA LYS A 24 -2.97 -29.75 -12.54
C LYS A 24 -1.91 -28.69 -12.84
N LEU A 25 -0.62 -29.05 -12.81
CA LEU A 25 0.46 -28.13 -13.16
C LEU A 25 0.41 -27.72 -14.64
N SER A 26 0.06 -28.65 -15.54
CA SER A 26 -0.17 -28.37 -16.96
C SER A 26 -1.36 -27.42 -17.18
N GLU A 27 -2.46 -27.63 -16.46
CA GLU A 27 -3.63 -26.74 -16.46
C GLU A 27 -3.27 -25.32 -16.03
N ILE A 28 -2.56 -25.18 -14.89
CA ILE A 28 -2.08 -23.91 -14.36
C ILE A 28 -1.21 -23.17 -15.38
N ARG A 29 -0.21 -23.87 -15.94
CA ARG A 29 0.68 -23.31 -16.97
C ARG A 29 -0.11 -22.74 -18.14
N ARG A 30 -1.09 -23.50 -18.64
CA ARG A 30 -1.95 -23.06 -19.74
C ARG A 30 -2.74 -21.82 -19.37
N MET A 31 -3.33 -21.77 -18.18
CA MET A 31 -4.07 -20.60 -17.71
C MET A 31 -3.19 -19.36 -17.56
N ILE A 32 -1.96 -19.52 -17.06
CA ILE A 32 -1.00 -18.42 -16.94
C ILE A 32 -0.65 -17.85 -18.33
N LEU A 33 -0.26 -18.70 -19.28
CA LEU A 33 0.10 -18.27 -20.63
C LEU A 33 -1.10 -17.75 -21.43
N THR A 34 -2.32 -18.20 -21.12
CA THR A 34 -3.55 -17.67 -21.73
C THR A 34 -3.89 -16.28 -21.17
N ALA A 35 -3.62 -16.04 -19.90
CA ALA A 35 -3.90 -14.75 -19.27
C ALA A 35 -3.01 -13.63 -19.82
N ASP A 36 -1.77 -13.96 -20.19
CA ASP A 36 -0.83 -13.07 -20.86
C ASP A 36 0.19 -13.88 -21.72
N PRO A 37 0.05 -13.87 -23.06
CA PRO A 37 0.95 -14.59 -23.96
C PRO A 37 2.40 -14.09 -24.01
N GLU A 38 2.70 -12.92 -23.46
CA GLU A 38 4.07 -12.35 -23.43
C GLU A 38 4.83 -12.74 -22.16
N LEU A 39 4.22 -13.51 -21.25
CA LEU A 39 4.92 -14.07 -20.09
C LEU A 39 6.06 -14.99 -20.53
N VAL A 40 7.23 -14.77 -19.94
CA VAL A 40 8.42 -15.60 -20.16
C VAL A 40 8.40 -16.75 -19.18
N GLU A 41 8.51 -17.97 -19.70
CA GLU A 41 8.74 -19.15 -18.88
C GLU A 41 10.21 -19.22 -18.46
N GLU A 42 10.44 -19.43 -17.18
CA GLU A 42 11.75 -19.54 -16.57
C GLU A 42 11.82 -20.79 -15.69
N TRP A 43 13.04 -21.27 -15.50
CA TRP A 43 13.35 -22.37 -14.61
C TRP A 43 14.28 -21.85 -13.52
N LYS A 44 13.72 -21.57 -12.34
CA LYS A 44 14.44 -20.90 -11.25
C LYS A 44 14.50 -21.77 -10.01
N TRP A 45 15.52 -21.51 -9.21
CA TRP A 45 15.76 -22.16 -7.93
C TRP A 45 15.83 -23.70 -8.07
N MET A 46 15.46 -24.43 -7.02
CA MET A 46 15.53 -25.90 -6.93
C MET A 46 14.46 -26.60 -7.79
N GLY A 47 14.39 -26.26 -9.09
CA GLY A 47 13.52 -26.91 -10.06
C GLY A 47 12.10 -26.36 -10.13
N THR A 48 11.93 -25.04 -9.99
CA THR A 48 10.61 -24.40 -9.91
C THR A 48 10.20 -23.75 -11.24
N PRO A 49 9.11 -24.22 -11.87
CA PRO A 49 8.39 -23.49 -12.91
C PRO A 49 8.08 -22.06 -12.47
N THR A 50 8.56 -21.08 -13.23
CA THR A 50 8.45 -19.66 -12.92
C THR A 50 7.97 -18.91 -14.16
N TRP A 51 7.06 -17.95 -14.00
CA TRP A 51 6.62 -17.08 -15.08
C TRP A 51 6.93 -15.63 -14.72
N SER A 52 7.49 -14.87 -15.65
CA SER A 52 7.92 -13.50 -15.43
C SER A 52 7.58 -12.56 -16.59
N ARG A 53 7.30 -11.30 -16.23
CA ARG A 53 7.15 -10.16 -17.13
C ARG A 53 7.38 -8.90 -16.28
N GLY A 54 8.45 -8.16 -16.57
CA GLY A 54 8.89 -7.04 -15.72
C GLY A 54 9.32 -7.42 -14.30
N GLY A 55 9.46 -8.71 -14.01
CA GLY A 55 9.62 -9.27 -12.66
C GLY A 55 8.96 -10.65 -12.56
N VAL A 56 9.18 -11.38 -11.47
CA VAL A 56 8.50 -12.67 -11.25
C VAL A 56 7.01 -12.40 -11.00
N VAL A 57 6.13 -13.05 -11.76
CA VAL A 57 4.67 -12.95 -11.59
C VAL A 57 4.21 -14.05 -10.65
N ALA A 58 4.43 -15.30 -11.04
CA ALA A 58 4.03 -16.47 -10.28
C ALA A 58 5.05 -17.60 -10.41
N VAL A 59 5.04 -18.46 -9.40
CA VAL A 59 5.74 -19.75 -9.39
C VAL A 59 4.76 -20.84 -9.04
N ALA A 60 4.92 -22.03 -9.62
CA ALA A 60 4.09 -23.18 -9.30
C ALA A 60 4.95 -24.39 -8.96
N ASN A 61 4.62 -25.10 -7.89
CA ASN A 61 5.31 -26.32 -7.47
C ASN A 61 4.30 -27.40 -7.09
N ALA A 62 4.59 -28.64 -7.50
CA ALA A 62 3.94 -29.82 -6.96
C ALA A 62 4.63 -30.22 -5.63
N HIS A 63 3.83 -30.33 -4.58
CA HIS A 63 4.19 -30.86 -3.27
C HIS A 63 3.60 -32.27 -3.10
N LYS A 64 3.76 -32.88 -1.92
CA LYS A 64 3.31 -34.26 -1.65
C LYS A 64 1.82 -34.46 -1.93
N ASP A 65 0.98 -33.49 -1.57
CA ASP A 65 -0.48 -33.60 -1.54
C ASP A 65 -1.20 -32.44 -2.25
N LYS A 66 -0.45 -31.53 -2.88
CA LYS A 66 -0.99 -30.31 -3.46
C LYS A 66 -0.13 -29.75 -4.59
N VAL A 67 -0.74 -28.93 -5.44
CA VAL A 67 -0.02 -28.00 -6.32
C VAL A 67 -0.20 -26.59 -5.78
N ARG A 68 0.91 -25.92 -5.48
CA ARG A 68 0.92 -24.56 -4.93
C ARG A 68 1.32 -23.57 -5.99
N ILE A 69 0.51 -22.51 -6.16
CA ILE A 69 0.83 -21.35 -6.97
C ILE A 69 1.11 -20.18 -6.03
N THR A 70 2.29 -19.58 -6.11
CA THR A 70 2.66 -18.41 -5.30
C THR A 70 2.86 -17.20 -6.19
N PHE A 71 2.16 -16.10 -5.90
CA PHE A 71 2.34 -14.83 -6.58
C PHE A 71 3.38 -13.99 -5.84
N ALA A 72 4.37 -13.46 -6.57
CA ALA A 72 5.51 -12.75 -5.96
C ALA A 72 5.08 -11.50 -5.19
N HIS A 73 4.04 -10.82 -5.67
CA HIS A 73 3.40 -9.65 -5.05
C HIS A 73 1.94 -9.92 -4.71
N GLY A 74 1.63 -11.17 -4.33
CA GLY A 74 0.26 -11.62 -4.07
C GLY A 74 -0.48 -10.77 -3.04
N ALA A 75 0.18 -10.13 -2.06
CA ALA A 75 -0.45 -9.27 -1.07
C ALA A 75 -1.11 -8.01 -1.66
N GLU A 76 -0.65 -7.56 -2.83
CA GLU A 76 -1.10 -6.32 -3.49
C GLU A 76 -2.23 -6.55 -4.51
N LEU A 77 -2.54 -7.82 -4.81
CA LEU A 77 -3.54 -8.16 -5.84
C LEU A 77 -4.95 -8.15 -5.26
N ALA A 78 -5.92 -7.56 -5.95
CA ALA A 78 -7.32 -7.67 -5.54
C ALA A 78 -7.83 -9.09 -5.78
N ASP A 79 -8.35 -9.72 -4.73
CA ASP A 79 -8.86 -11.10 -4.76
C ASP A 79 -10.33 -11.17 -4.28
N PRO A 80 -11.29 -10.60 -5.06
CA PRO A 80 -12.69 -10.56 -4.67
C PRO A 80 -13.35 -11.95 -4.64
N LYS A 81 -12.77 -12.93 -5.36
CA LYS A 81 -13.23 -14.32 -5.38
C LYS A 81 -12.56 -15.19 -4.33
N ARG A 82 -11.62 -14.63 -3.55
CA ARG A 82 -10.93 -15.30 -2.44
C ARG A 82 -10.23 -16.60 -2.89
N LEU A 83 -9.54 -16.55 -4.03
CA LEU A 83 -8.76 -17.68 -4.53
C LEU A 83 -7.53 -17.96 -3.65
N PHE A 84 -6.91 -16.93 -3.07
CA PHE A 84 -5.81 -17.13 -2.14
C PHE A 84 -6.32 -17.83 -0.87
N ASN A 85 -5.66 -18.92 -0.50
CA ASN A 85 -6.02 -19.72 0.68
C ASN A 85 -4.81 -20.02 1.59
N THR A 86 -3.61 -19.58 1.23
CA THR A 86 -2.41 -19.76 2.06
C THR A 86 -1.46 -18.56 1.93
N GLY A 87 -0.68 -18.29 2.99
CA GLY A 87 0.15 -17.09 3.11
C GLY A 87 -0.65 -15.78 3.21
N LEU A 88 -1.89 -15.84 3.73
CA LEU A 88 -2.82 -14.70 3.79
C LEU A 88 -2.35 -13.57 4.71
N ASP A 89 -1.50 -13.89 5.67
CA ASP A 89 -0.84 -12.99 6.61
C ASP A 89 0.52 -12.48 6.09
N GLY A 90 0.97 -12.98 4.93
CA GLY A 90 2.22 -12.56 4.30
C GLY A 90 2.15 -11.12 3.80
N SER A 91 3.18 -10.31 4.12
CA SER A 91 3.26 -8.90 3.72
C SER A 91 3.65 -8.67 2.25
N THR A 92 3.95 -9.73 1.49
CA THR A 92 4.40 -9.61 0.09
C THR A 92 3.76 -10.66 -0.80
N ARG A 93 3.81 -11.92 -0.40
CA ARG A 93 3.33 -13.06 -1.20
C ARG A 93 2.03 -13.60 -0.62
N ARG A 94 1.14 -14.02 -1.52
CA ARG A 94 0.01 -14.91 -1.21
C ARG A 94 0.02 -16.06 -2.21
N ALA A 95 -0.60 -17.17 -1.80
CA ALA A 95 -0.58 -18.39 -2.59
C ALA A 95 -1.93 -19.11 -2.59
N ILE A 96 -2.08 -19.96 -3.59
CA ILE A 96 -3.22 -20.84 -3.82
C ILE A 96 -2.69 -22.27 -3.72
N ASP A 97 -3.13 -23.01 -2.72
CA ASP A 97 -2.98 -24.46 -2.64
C ASP A 97 -4.18 -25.12 -3.30
N LEU A 98 -3.92 -25.96 -4.31
CA LEU A 98 -4.91 -26.81 -4.96
C LEU A 98 -4.65 -28.26 -4.58
N PHE A 99 -5.68 -28.95 -4.11
CA PHE A 99 -5.69 -30.36 -3.76
C PHE A 99 -6.34 -31.20 -4.87
N GLU A 100 -6.30 -32.52 -4.73
CA GLU A 100 -6.87 -33.44 -5.72
C GLU A 100 -8.38 -33.19 -5.89
N GLY A 101 -8.82 -33.06 -7.14
CA GLY A 101 -10.23 -32.76 -7.46
C GLY A 101 -10.61 -31.28 -7.35
N ASP A 102 -9.75 -30.41 -6.83
CA ASP A 102 -10.04 -28.97 -6.79
C ASP A 102 -10.15 -28.38 -8.19
N THR A 103 -11.12 -27.49 -8.33
CA THR A 103 -11.27 -26.63 -9.50
C THR A 103 -10.85 -25.21 -9.13
N ILE A 104 -10.37 -24.47 -10.13
CA ILE A 104 -10.03 -23.06 -9.98
C ILE A 104 -10.81 -22.25 -11.01
N ASP A 105 -11.39 -21.13 -10.57
CA ASP A 105 -12.07 -20.19 -11.46
C ASP A 105 -11.02 -19.57 -12.41
N ALA A 106 -11.02 -20.02 -13.66
CA ALA A 106 -10.04 -19.62 -14.67
C ALA A 106 -10.08 -18.10 -14.97
N ALA A 107 -11.27 -17.48 -14.91
CA ALA A 107 -11.41 -16.06 -15.17
C ALA A 107 -10.82 -15.24 -14.02
N ALA A 108 -11.12 -15.63 -12.78
CA ALA A 108 -10.57 -14.99 -11.58
C ALA A 108 -9.05 -15.22 -11.45
N PHE A 109 -8.56 -16.43 -11.74
CA PHE A 109 -7.13 -16.72 -11.76
C PHE A 109 -6.40 -15.91 -12.82
N GLY A 110 -6.94 -15.85 -14.05
CA GLY A 110 -6.38 -15.00 -15.10
C GLY A 110 -6.38 -13.51 -14.74
N ALA A 111 -7.35 -13.03 -13.97
CA ALA A 111 -7.36 -11.67 -13.46
C ALA A 111 -6.24 -11.42 -12.43
N LEU A 112 -5.89 -12.40 -11.58
CA LEU A 112 -4.73 -12.30 -10.69
C LEU A 112 -3.41 -12.24 -11.48
N VAL A 113 -3.27 -13.05 -12.54
CA VAL A 113 -2.08 -13.03 -13.42
C VAL A 113 -1.90 -11.67 -14.08
N ARG A 114 -2.95 -11.11 -14.69
CA ARG A 114 -2.90 -9.79 -15.32
C ARG A 114 -2.57 -8.68 -14.31
N GLN A 115 -3.20 -8.68 -13.13
CA GLN A 115 -2.87 -7.71 -12.08
C GLN A 115 -1.42 -7.81 -11.61
N ALA A 116 -0.84 -9.01 -11.56
CA ALA A 116 0.56 -9.19 -11.18
C ALA A 116 1.54 -8.71 -12.27
N VAL A 117 1.18 -8.86 -13.54
CA VAL A 117 1.91 -8.25 -14.66
C VAL A 117 1.85 -6.73 -14.56
N ASP A 118 0.66 -6.16 -14.36
CA ASP A 118 0.47 -4.72 -14.21
C ASP A 118 1.28 -4.18 -13.03
N TYR A 119 1.25 -4.88 -11.89
CA TYR A 119 2.06 -4.53 -10.72
C TYR A 119 3.56 -4.45 -11.05
N ASN A 120 4.09 -5.42 -11.80
CA ASN A 120 5.50 -5.40 -12.19
C ASN A 120 5.83 -4.25 -13.15
N ALA A 121 4.89 -3.84 -14.00
CA ALA A 121 5.07 -2.73 -14.94
C ALA A 121 4.96 -1.35 -14.25
N THR A 122 4.02 -1.18 -13.32
CA THR A 122 3.69 0.12 -12.72
C THR A 122 4.25 0.32 -11.31
N GLY A 123 4.72 -0.75 -10.67
CA GLY A 123 5.01 -0.78 -9.24
C GLY A 123 3.75 -0.88 -8.38
N PRO A 124 3.90 -0.86 -7.04
CA PRO A 124 2.77 -0.94 -6.12
C PRO A 124 1.78 0.20 -6.33
N THR A 125 0.50 -0.16 -6.40
CA THR A 125 -0.62 0.79 -6.51
C THR A 125 -0.84 1.57 -5.22
N ARG A 126 -0.33 1.05 -4.10
CA ARG A 126 -0.34 1.71 -2.79
C ARG A 126 0.99 2.39 -2.51
N PRO A 127 0.98 3.61 -1.95
CA PRO A 127 2.18 4.24 -1.44
C PRO A 127 2.93 3.33 -0.46
N VAL A 128 4.25 3.24 -0.66
CA VAL A 128 5.15 2.54 0.28
C VAL A 128 5.03 3.18 1.65
N LEU A 129 5.03 2.38 2.71
CA LEU A 129 5.07 2.89 4.08
C LEU A 129 6.52 2.96 4.57
N LEU A 130 6.92 4.13 5.08
CA LEU A 130 8.19 4.33 5.76
C LEU A 130 8.19 3.61 7.13
N SER A 131 9.34 3.58 7.79
CA SER A 131 9.42 3.14 9.19
C SER A 131 8.41 3.90 10.05
N GLY A 132 7.70 3.17 10.91
CA GLY A 132 6.60 3.74 11.69
C GLY A 132 5.24 3.79 10.98
N GLY A 133 5.16 3.33 9.72
CA GLY A 133 3.92 3.22 8.96
C GLY A 133 3.50 4.51 8.25
N ASN A 134 4.39 5.49 8.13
CA ASN A 134 4.10 6.76 7.47
C ASN A 134 4.04 6.61 5.95
N PRO A 135 2.94 6.97 5.27
CA PRO A 135 2.87 6.92 3.81
C PRO A 135 3.97 7.75 3.14
N GLN A 136 4.71 7.13 2.22
CA GLN A 136 5.70 7.80 1.39
C GLN A 136 5.01 8.43 0.19
N ILE A 137 4.73 9.72 0.27
CA ILE A 137 4.07 10.50 -0.78
C ILE A 137 5.03 11.58 -1.27
N LYS A 138 5.19 11.67 -2.60
CA LYS A 138 6.06 12.66 -3.24
C LYS A 138 5.58 14.08 -2.89
N LYS A 139 6.53 15.03 -2.78
CA LYS A 139 6.24 16.46 -2.63
C LYS A 139 5.31 16.91 -3.77
N ALA A 140 4.17 17.48 -3.42
CA ALA A 140 3.18 18.03 -4.34
C ALA A 140 2.22 18.97 -3.59
N ASP A 141 1.58 19.87 -4.32
CA ASP A 141 0.58 20.79 -3.80
C ASP A 141 -0.84 20.33 -4.11
N GLY A 142 -1.81 20.82 -3.34
CA GLY A 142 -3.23 20.56 -3.52
C GLY A 142 -3.75 19.37 -2.72
N ASP A 143 -5.03 19.10 -2.93
CA ASP A 143 -5.78 18.09 -2.20
C ASP A 143 -5.41 16.65 -2.61
N THR A 144 -5.20 16.41 -3.90
CA THR A 144 -4.87 15.08 -4.44
C THR A 144 -3.73 14.35 -3.70
N PRO A 145 -2.55 14.95 -3.44
CA PRO A 145 -1.49 14.27 -2.67
C PRO A 145 -1.86 14.04 -1.19
N VAL A 146 -2.69 14.91 -0.59
CA VAL A 146 -3.18 14.72 0.79
C VAL A 146 -4.18 13.57 0.86
N GLN A 147 -5.12 13.46 -0.09
CA GLN A 147 -6.04 12.32 -0.15
C GLN A 147 -5.30 11.01 -0.40
N ALA A 148 -4.27 11.01 -1.26
CA ALA A 148 -3.42 9.84 -1.48
C ALA A 148 -2.67 9.44 -0.18
N TYR A 149 -2.21 10.41 0.59
CA TYR A 149 -1.62 10.16 1.91
C TYR A 149 -2.64 9.52 2.86
N ILE A 150 -3.83 10.11 3.01
CA ILE A 150 -4.90 9.63 3.91
C ILE A 150 -5.33 8.21 3.55
N ALA A 151 -5.53 7.94 2.25
CA ALA A 151 -5.91 6.62 1.74
C ALA A 151 -4.86 5.54 2.05
N ALA A 152 -3.58 5.93 2.12
CA ALA A 152 -2.47 5.03 2.41
C ALA A 152 -2.18 4.86 3.91
N MET A 153 -2.79 5.66 4.80
CA MET A 153 -2.58 5.51 6.24
C MET A 153 -3.06 4.13 6.72
N PRO A 154 -2.25 3.38 7.49
CA PRO A 154 -2.58 1.99 7.84
C PRO A 154 -3.66 1.91 8.93
N GLY A 155 -4.65 1.04 8.71
CA GLY A 155 -5.69 0.69 9.69
C GLY A 155 -6.53 1.88 10.12
N TRP A 156 -6.80 1.98 11.42
CA TRP A 156 -7.62 3.05 12.03
C TRP A 156 -7.07 4.46 11.79
N LYS A 157 -5.79 4.59 11.42
CA LYS A 157 -5.17 5.90 11.17
C LYS A 157 -5.75 6.60 9.95
N SER A 158 -6.20 5.85 8.93
CA SER A 158 -6.89 6.43 7.77
C SER A 158 -8.19 7.13 8.15
N GLU A 159 -8.91 6.61 9.16
CA GLU A 159 -10.12 7.25 9.68
C GLU A 159 -9.79 8.54 10.43
N VAL A 160 -8.73 8.55 11.25
CA VAL A 160 -8.24 9.77 11.88
C VAL A 160 -7.82 10.81 10.83
N GLY A 161 -7.15 10.40 9.76
CA GLY A 161 -6.78 11.27 8.64
C GLY A 161 -7.99 11.90 7.97
N ARG A 162 -9.00 11.10 7.60
CA ARG A 162 -10.26 11.59 6.99
C ARG A 162 -11.00 12.57 7.90
N ARG A 163 -11.15 12.24 9.18
CA ARG A 163 -11.85 13.11 10.14
C ARG A 163 -11.11 14.42 10.37
N LEU A 164 -9.78 14.38 10.46
CA LEU A 164 -8.97 15.59 10.60
C LEU A 164 -9.08 16.48 9.36
N ASP A 165 -8.97 15.92 8.16
CA ASP A 165 -9.05 16.65 6.91
C ASP A 165 -10.41 17.34 6.73
N ALA A 166 -11.51 16.59 6.94
CA ALA A 166 -12.87 17.13 6.87
C ALA A 166 -13.12 18.23 7.94
N LEU A 167 -12.56 18.07 9.15
CA LEU A 167 -12.67 19.09 10.19
C LEU A 167 -11.91 20.36 9.81
N ILE A 168 -10.74 20.24 9.18
CA ILE A 168 -9.96 21.38 8.70
C ILE A 168 -10.71 22.11 7.59
N GLU A 169 -11.22 21.39 6.57
CA GLU A 169 -11.97 21.99 5.46
C GLU A 169 -13.24 22.71 5.92
N SER A 170 -13.97 22.13 6.87
CA SER A 170 -15.18 22.74 7.41
C SER A 170 -14.89 23.97 8.30
N THR A 171 -13.74 24.00 8.98
CA THR A 171 -13.33 25.12 9.83
C THR A 171 -12.67 26.25 9.03
N VAL A 172 -11.97 25.92 7.94
CA VAL A 172 -11.15 26.84 7.14
C VAL A 172 -11.46 26.64 5.65
N PRO A 173 -12.50 27.31 5.11
CA PRO A 173 -12.97 27.07 3.74
C PRO A 173 -11.92 27.28 2.63
N ASP A 174 -10.99 28.22 2.83
CA ASP A 174 -9.93 28.55 1.86
C ASP A 174 -8.60 27.85 2.16
N VAL A 175 -8.65 26.70 2.87
CA VAL A 175 -7.44 25.98 3.27
C VAL A 175 -6.62 25.54 2.06
N ARG A 176 -5.32 25.83 2.13
CA ARG A 176 -4.32 25.32 1.19
C ARG A 176 -3.71 24.04 1.75
N LYS A 177 -3.54 23.05 0.88
CA LYS A 177 -3.02 21.73 1.21
C LYS A 177 -1.74 21.44 0.43
N ALA A 178 -0.83 20.71 1.04
CA ALA A 178 0.34 20.17 0.35
C ALA A 178 0.91 18.96 1.07
N VAL A 179 1.71 18.15 0.37
CA VAL A 179 2.61 17.18 1.01
C VAL A 179 4.04 17.69 0.91
N ARG A 180 4.74 17.67 2.06
CA ARG A 180 6.19 17.91 2.15
C ARG A 180 6.82 16.92 3.13
N TRP A 181 8.01 16.43 2.78
CA TRP A 181 8.74 15.44 3.59
C TRP A 181 7.90 14.23 4.04
N ASN A 182 6.98 13.79 3.17
CA ASN A 182 6.00 12.72 3.46
C ASN A 182 5.01 13.05 4.58
N SER A 183 4.66 14.32 4.77
CA SER A 183 3.63 14.78 5.71
C SER A 183 2.65 15.73 5.00
N PRO A 184 1.34 15.60 5.23
CA PRO A 184 0.37 16.62 4.87
C PRO A 184 0.57 17.90 5.68
N PHE A 185 0.48 19.04 5.00
CA PHE A 185 0.51 20.38 5.56
C PHE A 185 -0.77 21.13 5.15
N TYR A 186 -1.26 21.96 6.06
CA TYR A 186 -2.44 22.80 5.90
C TYR A 186 -2.09 24.25 6.25
N GLY A 187 -2.53 25.18 5.41
CA GLY A 187 -2.19 26.60 5.49
C GLY A 187 -3.28 27.49 4.95
N VAL A 188 -3.05 28.80 5.04
CA VAL A 188 -3.90 29.84 4.44
C VAL A 188 -2.99 30.73 3.61
N GLU A 189 -3.42 31.04 2.38
CA GLU A 189 -2.69 31.95 1.48
C GLU A 189 -2.43 33.31 2.16
N GLY A 190 -1.20 33.81 2.11
CA GLY A 190 -0.77 35.03 2.78
C GLY A 190 -0.60 34.93 4.31
N GLN A 191 -1.00 33.83 4.95
CA GLN A 191 -0.77 33.59 6.39
C GLN A 191 0.24 32.47 6.66
N GLY A 192 0.55 31.64 5.65
CA GLY A 192 1.48 30.51 5.78
C GLY A 192 0.81 29.24 6.32
N TRP A 193 1.64 28.30 6.76
CA TRP A 193 1.21 26.96 7.18
C TRP A 193 0.93 26.93 8.68
N PHE A 194 -0.22 26.41 9.09
CA PHE A 194 -0.61 26.39 10.51
C PHE A 194 -0.56 24.99 11.13
N LEU A 195 -0.72 23.93 10.32
CA LEU A 195 -0.81 22.55 10.81
C LEU A 195 -0.09 21.56 9.87
N ASN A 196 0.53 20.53 10.44
CA ASN A 196 0.88 19.30 9.72
C ASN A 196 0.47 18.06 10.49
N CYS A 197 0.40 16.91 9.80
CA CYS A 197 0.25 15.61 10.45
C CYS A 197 1.28 14.59 9.98
N HIS A 198 1.59 13.62 10.84
CA HIS A 198 2.54 12.53 10.56
C HIS A 198 2.10 11.24 11.24
N VAL A 199 2.23 10.11 10.54
CA VAL A 199 1.87 8.79 11.08
C VAL A 199 3.05 8.15 11.79
N PHE A 200 2.81 7.66 13.01
CA PHE A 200 3.73 6.82 13.77
C PHE A 200 3.07 5.49 14.08
N THR A 201 3.86 4.48 14.50
CA THR A 201 3.38 3.11 14.75
C THR A 201 2.11 3.07 15.61
N ARG A 202 2.06 3.90 16.66
CA ARG A 202 1.02 3.89 17.70
C ARG A 202 0.05 5.08 17.65
N HIS A 203 0.34 6.13 16.89
CA HIS A 203 -0.46 7.36 16.90
C HIS A 203 -0.36 8.13 15.58
N VAL A 204 -1.32 9.03 15.35
CA VAL A 204 -1.18 10.12 14.38
C VAL A 204 -0.76 11.36 15.15
N LYS A 205 0.39 11.95 14.80
CA LYS A 205 0.86 13.21 15.37
C LYS A 205 0.24 14.36 14.60
N VAL A 206 -0.44 15.28 15.28
CA VAL A 206 -0.97 16.52 14.70
C VAL A 206 -0.22 17.69 15.31
N THR A 207 0.60 18.36 14.50
CA THR A 207 1.46 19.47 14.93
C THR A 207 0.86 20.80 14.50
N PHE A 208 0.67 21.70 15.45
CA PHE A 208 0.36 23.10 15.22
C PHE A 208 1.66 23.89 15.21
N LEU A 209 1.98 24.52 14.09
CA LEU A 209 3.29 25.14 13.83
C LEU A 209 3.55 26.40 14.66
N ARG A 210 2.47 27.02 15.16
CA ARG A 210 2.49 28.11 16.16
C ARG A 210 1.70 27.72 17.41
N GLY A 211 1.77 26.44 17.76
CA GLY A 211 1.00 25.81 18.82
C GLY A 211 1.17 26.43 20.21
N ALA A 212 2.33 27.04 20.50
CA ALA A 212 2.58 27.73 21.76
C ALA A 212 1.72 28.99 21.98
N SER A 213 1.10 29.51 20.92
CA SER A 213 0.19 30.67 20.97
C SER A 213 -1.29 30.29 21.06
N LEU A 214 -1.61 28.99 21.15
CA LEU A 214 -2.99 28.51 21.23
C LEU A 214 -3.43 28.35 22.69
N ASP A 215 -4.73 28.49 22.94
CA ASP A 215 -5.36 28.33 24.24
C ASP A 215 -6.60 27.39 24.18
N PRO A 216 -6.61 26.24 24.87
CA PRO A 216 -5.51 25.70 25.66
C PRO A 216 -4.30 25.36 24.77
N MET A 217 -3.09 25.42 25.32
CA MET A 217 -1.90 25.04 24.57
C MET A 217 -1.87 23.51 24.34
N PRO A 218 -1.64 23.00 23.11
CA PRO A 218 -1.47 21.56 22.89
C PRO A 218 -0.31 21.01 23.75
N PRO A 219 -0.44 19.81 24.32
CA PRO A 219 0.33 19.42 25.50
C PRO A 219 1.78 19.02 25.21
N LEU A 220 2.10 18.58 23.99
CA LEU A 220 3.43 18.05 23.66
C LEU A 220 4.29 19.08 22.93
N SER A 221 5.58 19.12 23.25
CA SER A 221 6.56 20.07 22.72
C SER A 221 7.88 19.40 22.34
N GLY A 222 8.71 20.10 21.56
CA GLY A 222 9.97 19.58 21.03
C GLY A 222 11.08 20.62 21.09
N LYS A 223 12.04 20.51 20.16
CA LYS A 223 13.15 21.47 20.04
C LYS A 223 12.71 22.84 19.56
N ASP A 224 11.68 22.88 18.72
CA ASP A 224 11.05 24.11 18.27
C ASP A 224 10.16 24.65 19.41
N PRO A 225 10.45 25.86 19.95
CA PRO A 225 9.69 26.42 21.05
C PRO A 225 8.27 26.83 20.67
N ASP A 226 7.99 27.09 19.38
CA ASP A 226 6.69 27.55 18.89
C ASP A 226 5.76 26.38 18.55
N ALA A 227 6.32 25.28 18.05
CA ALA A 227 5.54 24.11 17.68
C ALA A 227 5.00 23.36 18.92
N ARG A 228 3.71 23.03 18.90
CA ARG A 228 3.08 22.09 19.84
C ARG A 228 2.29 21.05 19.09
N TRP A 229 2.08 19.89 19.70
CA TRP A 229 1.31 18.82 19.06
C TRP A 229 0.50 18.00 20.04
N VAL A 230 -0.39 17.20 19.47
CA VAL A 230 -1.09 16.11 20.13
C VAL A 230 -0.80 14.82 19.38
N ASN A 231 -0.74 13.71 20.11
CA ASN A 231 -0.71 12.36 19.55
C ASN A 231 -2.09 11.75 19.68
N ILE A 232 -2.71 11.37 18.57
CA ILE A 232 -4.04 10.77 18.53
C ILE A 232 -3.87 9.26 18.42
N GLY A 233 -4.22 8.52 19.48
CA GLY A 233 -4.35 7.07 19.49
C GLY A 233 -5.66 6.56 18.87
N GLU A 234 -5.82 5.24 18.85
CA GLU A 234 -7.02 4.58 18.35
C GLU A 234 -8.22 4.93 19.24
N GLY A 235 -9.27 5.52 18.66
CA GLY A 235 -10.45 5.95 19.41
C GLY A 235 -10.29 7.25 20.21
N GLU A 236 -9.14 7.93 20.14
CA GLU A 236 -8.84 9.14 20.94
C GLU A 236 -9.07 10.46 20.18
N PHE A 237 -9.86 10.44 19.09
CA PHE A 237 -10.12 11.64 18.30
C PHE A 237 -11.07 12.60 19.02
N ASN A 238 -10.54 13.67 19.63
CA ASN A 238 -11.32 14.72 20.27
C ASN A 238 -11.60 15.87 19.29
N GLU A 239 -12.76 15.80 18.64
CA GLU A 239 -13.18 16.74 17.59
C GLU A 239 -13.28 18.19 18.07
N ALA A 240 -13.96 18.43 19.21
CA ALA A 240 -14.17 19.77 19.75
C ALA A 240 -12.85 20.48 20.10
N GLN A 241 -11.89 19.74 20.69
CA GLN A 241 -10.59 20.30 21.03
C GLN A 241 -9.74 20.58 19.77
N LEU A 242 -9.77 19.69 18.78
CA LEU A 242 -9.08 19.88 17.51
C LEU A 242 -9.65 21.08 16.74
N GLU A 243 -10.97 21.22 16.67
CA GLU A 243 -11.64 22.36 16.02
C GLU A 243 -11.21 23.68 16.65
N THR A 244 -11.18 23.74 17.99
CA THR A 244 -10.74 24.91 18.76
C THR A 244 -9.31 25.31 18.37
N TRP A 245 -8.39 24.35 18.29
CA TRP A 245 -7.01 24.62 17.90
C TRP A 245 -6.86 25.00 16.42
N ILE A 246 -7.58 24.32 15.51
CA ILE A 246 -7.56 24.61 14.07
C ILE A 246 -8.01 26.05 13.82
N ARG A 247 -9.13 26.46 14.43
CA ARG A 247 -9.68 27.82 14.30
C ARG A 247 -8.69 28.89 14.76
N GLN A 248 -8.04 28.68 15.91
CA GLN A 248 -7.04 29.61 16.43
C GLN A 248 -5.79 29.64 15.56
N ALA A 249 -5.28 28.47 15.17
CA ALA A 249 -4.05 28.35 14.38
C ALA A 249 -4.19 28.98 12.99
N ALA A 250 -5.38 28.89 12.37
CA ALA A 250 -5.68 29.52 11.08
C ALA A 250 -5.93 31.03 11.18
N ALA A 251 -6.09 31.59 12.38
CA ALA A 251 -6.35 33.02 12.61
C ALA A 251 -5.09 33.83 12.97
N ILE A 252 -3.93 33.18 13.06
CA ILE A 252 -2.64 33.81 13.39
C ILE A 252 -1.63 33.55 12.28
N PRO A 253 -0.61 34.41 12.10
CA PRO A 253 0.48 34.15 11.17
C PRO A 253 1.12 32.79 11.46
N GLY A 254 1.04 31.89 10.48
CA GLY A 254 1.58 30.55 10.54
C GLY A 254 3.09 30.52 10.31
N TRP A 255 3.62 29.31 10.17
CA TRP A 255 5.00 29.11 9.75
C TRP A 255 5.13 29.43 8.25
N PRO A 256 6.04 30.33 7.84
CA PRO A 256 6.13 30.81 6.45
C PRO A 256 6.57 29.73 5.46
N GLY A 257 7.12 28.61 5.93
CA GLY A 257 7.32 27.39 5.15
C GLY A 257 8.23 27.50 3.92
N PHE A 258 8.05 26.51 3.05
CA PHE A 258 8.98 26.07 1.99
C PHE A 258 8.72 26.67 0.61
N ASP A 259 7.59 27.32 0.43
CA ASP A 259 7.17 28.10 -0.73
C ASP A 259 6.14 29.05 -0.11
N THR A 260 6.41 30.36 -0.05
CA THR A 260 5.53 31.31 0.65
C THR A 260 4.15 31.26 -0.02
N LEU A 261 3.16 30.73 0.69
CA LEU A 261 1.76 30.63 0.26
C LEU A 261 1.14 32.02 0.20
#